data_AF-A0A519PQ00-F1
#
_entry.id   AF-A0A519PQ00-F1
#
_cell.length_a   1.000
_cell.length_b   1.000
_cell.length_c   1.000
_cell.angle_alpha   90.00
_cell.angle_beta   90.00
_cell.angle_gamma   90.00
#
_symmetry.space_group_name_H-M   'P 1'
#
loop_
_entity.id
_entity.type
_entity.pdbx_description
1 polymer ?
#
loop_
_entity_poly.entity_id
_entity_poly.type
_entity_poly.pdbx_seq_one_letter_code
_entity_poly.pdbx_strand_id
1 'polypeptide(L)'
;VGTGFLIDAPEADGTPRTVLVTAGHVLERMAGKQARVGWRVAMPDGSWRFDPQPVDIRDADDQPLWTRHPQRDIAVMKIAAPEAFARAAIPMGWLADSQTLADYEVGPGDEMLSLGFPRGLSANRAGFPILRVGRVASWPLSPISAFPTFLLDFTVFPGNSGGPVFWTDRARRRPGSVGEPDHPFVAGVLTQEVMVRAERLELGVVAHAEYIREAIAELDAEEAVGP
;
A
#
# COMPACT_ATOMS: atom_id res chain seq x y z
N VAL A 1 7.52 -0.96 -13.11
CA VAL A 1 7.33 -1.91 -11.98
C VAL A 1 7.01 -1.11 -10.74
N GLY A 2 6.12 -1.61 -9.90
CA GLY A 2 5.76 -1.03 -8.61
C GLY A 2 5.28 -2.14 -7.68
N THR A 3 4.86 -1.75 -6.48
CA THR A 3 4.26 -2.64 -5.50
C THR A 3 2.78 -2.26 -5.33
N GLY A 4 1.93 -3.23 -5.02
CA GLY A 4 0.59 -2.99 -4.54
C GLY A 4 0.18 -4.08 -3.56
N PHE A 5 -0.91 -3.85 -2.85
CA PHE A 5 -1.49 -4.77 -1.89
C PHE A 5 -3.02 -4.78 -2.01
N LEU A 6 -3.64 -5.85 -1.53
CA LEU A 6 -5.08 -6.07 -1.67
C LEU A 6 -5.81 -5.68 -0.39
N ILE A 7 -6.92 -4.97 -0.56
CA ILE A 7 -7.88 -4.64 0.49
C ILE A 7 -9.17 -5.41 0.23
N ASP A 8 -9.73 -6.00 1.29
CA ASP A 8 -11.11 -6.44 1.34
C ASP A 8 -11.99 -5.22 1.65
N ALA A 9 -12.65 -4.70 0.61
CA ALA A 9 -13.48 -3.51 0.65
C ALA A 9 -14.81 -3.82 -0.02
N PRO A 10 -15.75 -4.48 0.70
CA PRO A 10 -17.07 -4.81 0.17
C PRO A 10 -17.77 -3.57 -0.42
N GLU A 11 -18.60 -3.80 -1.43
CA GLU A 11 -19.47 -2.74 -1.97
C GLU A 11 -20.51 -2.31 -0.92
N ALA A 12 -21.17 -1.17 -1.15
CA ALA A 12 -22.14 -0.61 -0.21
C ALA A 12 -23.33 -1.56 0.09
N ASP A 13 -23.64 -2.48 -0.82
CA ASP A 13 -24.67 -3.51 -0.66
C ASP A 13 -24.18 -4.78 0.06
N GLY A 14 -22.90 -4.82 0.44
CA GLY A 14 -22.24 -5.96 1.09
C GLY A 14 -21.63 -6.98 0.13
N THR A 15 -21.68 -6.75 -1.19
CA THR A 15 -21.05 -7.63 -2.17
C THR A 15 -19.54 -7.71 -1.93
N PRO A 16 -18.94 -8.91 -1.80
CA PRO A 16 -17.50 -9.04 -1.61
C PRO A 16 -16.72 -8.43 -2.77
N ARG A 17 -15.77 -7.56 -2.47
CA ARG A 17 -14.95 -6.87 -3.47
C ARG A 17 -13.52 -6.73 -2.98
N THR A 18 -12.59 -7.11 -3.86
CA THR A 18 -11.15 -6.94 -3.63
C THR A 18 -10.66 -5.72 -4.41
N VAL A 19 -9.96 -4.84 -3.71
CA VAL A 19 -9.38 -3.62 -4.27
C VAL A 19 -7.86 -3.69 -4.21
N LEU A 20 -7.19 -3.49 -5.34
CA LEU A 20 -5.75 -3.28 -5.41
C LEU A 20 -5.44 -1.83 -5.05
N VAL A 21 -4.54 -1.64 -4.08
CA VAL A 21 -3.99 -0.34 -3.69
C VAL A 21 -2.55 -0.24 -4.17
N THR A 22 -2.18 0.91 -4.74
CA THR A 22 -0.79 1.24 -5.12
C THR A 22 -0.57 2.76 -5.09
N ALA A 23 0.63 3.22 -5.44
CA ALA A 23 0.90 4.63 -5.64
C ALA A 23 0.42 5.05 -7.04
N GLY A 24 -0.23 6.21 -7.17
CA GLY A 24 -0.87 6.63 -8.42
C GLY A 24 0.10 6.67 -9.61
N HIS A 25 1.29 7.24 -9.42
CA HIS A 25 2.30 7.29 -10.47
C HIS A 25 2.78 5.92 -10.97
N VAL A 26 2.57 4.83 -10.22
CA VAL A 26 2.92 3.47 -10.66
C VAL A 26 2.11 3.08 -11.88
N LEU A 27 0.79 3.32 -11.87
CA LEU A 27 -0.11 3.00 -12.98
C LEU A 27 0.01 4.03 -14.11
N GLU A 28 0.20 5.32 -13.79
CA GLU A 28 0.41 6.38 -14.80
C GLU A 28 1.63 6.11 -15.67
N ARG A 29 2.74 5.68 -15.08
CA ARG A 29 3.98 5.39 -15.80
C ARG A 29 3.93 4.09 -16.61
N MET A 30 2.92 3.24 -16.42
CA MET A 30 2.74 2.05 -17.26
C MET A 30 2.15 2.47 -18.60
N ALA A 31 2.94 2.39 -19.67
CA ALA A 31 2.50 2.82 -21.01
C ALA A 31 1.47 1.89 -21.67
N GLY A 32 1.40 0.62 -21.25
CA GLY A 32 0.48 -0.35 -21.82
C GLY A 32 -0.91 -0.31 -21.17
N LYS A 33 -1.92 -0.85 -21.86
CA LYS A 33 -3.28 -1.06 -21.32
C LYS A 33 -3.32 -2.13 -20.24
N GLN A 34 -2.33 -3.02 -20.21
CA GLN A 34 -2.23 -4.12 -19.26
C GLN A 34 -1.00 -3.98 -18.36
N ALA A 35 -1.20 -4.32 -17.09
CA ALA A 35 -0.14 -4.66 -16.15
C ALA A 35 -0.09 -6.19 -15.95
N ARG A 36 0.90 -6.65 -15.19
CA ARG A 36 0.97 -8.04 -14.71
C ARG A 36 1.04 -8.05 -13.19
N VAL A 37 0.14 -8.79 -12.55
CA VAL A 37 0.16 -9.03 -11.10
C VAL A 37 0.78 -10.39 -10.84
N GLY A 38 1.80 -10.40 -9.99
CA GLY A 38 2.58 -11.59 -9.66
C GLY A 38 1.96 -12.40 -8.51
N TRP A 39 1.19 -13.44 -8.84
CA TRP A 39 0.62 -14.35 -7.84
C TRP A 39 1.62 -15.42 -7.42
N ARG A 40 1.44 -15.95 -6.21
CA ARG A 40 2.26 -17.04 -5.63
C ARG A 40 1.39 -18.24 -5.37
N VAL A 41 1.73 -19.37 -5.96
CA VAL A 41 0.97 -20.62 -5.81
C VAL A 41 1.80 -21.60 -5.01
N ALA A 42 1.28 -22.03 -3.87
CA ALA A 42 1.89 -23.10 -3.08
C ALA A 42 1.77 -24.42 -3.86
N MET A 43 2.87 -25.16 -3.95
CA MET A 43 2.94 -26.43 -4.66
C MET A 43 2.86 -27.61 -3.66
N PRO A 44 2.42 -28.80 -4.08
CA PRO A 44 2.31 -29.97 -3.19
C PRO A 44 3.62 -30.42 -2.54
N ASP A 45 4.76 -30.09 -3.15
CA ASP A 45 6.10 -30.41 -2.64
C ASP A 45 6.63 -29.38 -1.62
N GLY A 46 5.80 -28.41 -1.22
CA GLY A 46 6.16 -27.32 -0.31
C GLY A 46 6.91 -26.16 -0.97
N SER A 47 7.21 -26.25 -2.27
CA SER A 47 7.75 -25.14 -3.04
C SER A 47 6.67 -24.13 -3.42
N TRP A 48 7.10 -23.02 -4.03
CA TRP A 48 6.21 -21.96 -4.47
C TRP A 48 6.50 -21.61 -5.92
N ARG A 49 5.43 -21.42 -6.70
CA ARG A 49 5.48 -20.98 -8.10
C ARG A 49 5.05 -19.52 -8.22
N PHE A 50 5.82 -18.74 -8.95
CA PHE A 50 5.45 -17.39 -9.36
C PHE A 50 4.58 -17.46 -10.63
N ASP A 51 3.39 -16.87 -10.60
CA ASP A 51 2.38 -16.97 -11.66
C ASP A 51 1.86 -15.58 -12.06
N PRO A 52 2.60 -14.83 -12.90
CA PRO A 52 2.23 -13.47 -13.29
C PRO A 52 1.08 -13.47 -14.29
N GLN A 53 -0.08 -12.96 -13.88
CA GLN A 53 -1.28 -12.87 -14.70
C GLN A 53 -1.53 -11.43 -15.18
N PRO A 54 -2.03 -11.24 -16.41
CA PRO A 54 -2.37 -9.91 -16.90
C PRO A 54 -3.56 -9.32 -16.13
N VAL A 55 -3.57 -8.00 -16.00
CA VAL A 55 -4.73 -7.22 -15.54
C VAL A 55 -4.85 -5.99 -16.42
N ASP A 56 -6.05 -5.70 -16.90
CA ASP A 56 -6.34 -4.47 -17.62
C ASP A 56 -6.33 -3.30 -16.63
N ILE A 57 -5.54 -2.28 -16.95
CA ILE A 57 -5.44 -1.03 -16.18
C ILE A 57 -5.98 0.17 -16.98
N ARG A 58 -6.29 -0.05 -18.26
CA ARG A 58 -7.00 0.89 -19.14
C ARG A 58 -7.94 0.14 -20.06
N ASP A 59 -8.99 0.81 -20.50
CA ASP A 59 -9.97 0.28 -21.43
C ASP A 59 -9.54 0.39 -22.92
N ALA A 60 -10.49 0.16 -23.82
CA ALA A 60 -10.27 0.25 -25.26
C ALA A 60 -9.95 1.69 -25.74
N ASP A 61 -10.39 2.72 -25.01
CA ASP A 61 -10.23 4.15 -25.32
C ASP A 61 -9.11 4.81 -24.49
N ASP A 62 -8.24 3.98 -23.90
CA ASP A 62 -7.11 4.39 -23.03
C ASP A 62 -7.54 5.12 -21.75
N GLN A 63 -8.81 5.00 -21.34
CA GLN A 63 -9.29 5.52 -20.06
C GLN A 63 -8.84 4.62 -18.91
N PRO A 64 -8.46 5.18 -17.75
CA PRO A 64 -8.02 4.39 -16.61
C PRO A 64 -9.17 3.54 -16.07
N LEU A 65 -8.87 2.26 -15.77
CA LEU A 65 -9.80 1.36 -15.05
C LEU A 65 -9.59 1.43 -13.52
N TRP A 66 -8.92 2.47 -13.04
CA TRP A 66 -8.51 2.68 -11.66
C TRP A 66 -8.80 4.12 -11.26
N THR A 67 -9.12 4.32 -9.99
CA THR A 67 -9.45 5.64 -9.43
C THR A 67 -8.24 6.20 -8.71
N ARG A 68 -7.94 7.49 -8.95
CA ARG A 68 -6.86 8.20 -8.25
C ARG A 68 -7.44 9.01 -7.10
N HIS A 69 -6.77 9.01 -5.96
CA HIS A 69 -7.05 10.00 -4.94
C HIS A 69 -6.81 11.42 -5.51
N PRO A 70 -7.74 12.38 -5.33
CA PRO A 70 -7.68 13.68 -6.01
C PRO A 70 -6.45 14.52 -5.64
N GLN A 71 -5.93 14.36 -4.42
CA GLN A 71 -4.85 15.19 -3.87
C GLN A 71 -3.60 14.42 -3.45
N ARG A 72 -3.59 13.09 -3.56
CA ARG A 72 -2.56 12.24 -2.99
C ARG A 72 -2.14 11.19 -4.00
N ASP A 73 -0.91 10.74 -3.90
CA ASP A 73 -0.34 9.79 -4.86
C ASP A 73 -0.72 8.36 -4.54
N ILE A 74 -2.03 8.09 -4.50
CA ILE A 74 -2.64 6.79 -4.23
C ILE A 74 -3.61 6.49 -5.37
N ALA A 75 -3.59 5.25 -5.83
CA ALA A 75 -4.57 4.72 -6.77
C ALA A 75 -5.16 3.42 -6.23
N VAL A 76 -6.45 3.24 -6.53
CA VAL A 76 -7.21 2.05 -6.16
C VAL A 76 -7.90 1.48 -7.40
N MET A 77 -8.02 0.15 -7.46
CA MET A 77 -8.61 -0.53 -8.61
C MET A 77 -9.32 -1.81 -8.16
N LYS A 78 -10.59 -1.97 -8.51
CA LYS A 78 -11.29 -3.25 -8.36
C LYS A 78 -10.57 -4.31 -9.20
N ILE A 79 -10.29 -5.46 -8.61
CA ILE A 79 -9.56 -6.54 -9.29
C ILE A 79 -10.17 -7.92 -9.00
N ALA A 80 -10.20 -8.77 -10.03
CA ALA A 80 -10.45 -10.20 -9.85
C ALA A 80 -9.17 -10.91 -9.40
N ALA A 81 -8.96 -11.00 -8.08
CA ALA A 81 -7.86 -11.77 -7.50
C ALA A 81 -8.23 -13.27 -7.41
N PRO A 82 -7.26 -14.20 -7.55
CA PRO A 82 -7.53 -15.61 -7.26
C PRO A 82 -8.04 -15.79 -5.83
N GLU A 83 -8.93 -16.77 -5.60
CA GLU A 83 -9.69 -16.92 -4.34
C GLU A 83 -8.79 -16.87 -3.08
N ALA A 84 -7.65 -17.54 -3.11
CA ALA A 84 -6.72 -17.54 -1.98
C ALA A 84 -6.21 -16.15 -1.60
N PHE A 85 -6.03 -15.26 -2.59
CA PHE A 85 -5.59 -13.88 -2.39
C PHE A 85 -6.74 -12.95 -2.03
N ALA A 86 -7.93 -13.15 -2.62
CA ALA A 86 -9.13 -12.42 -2.24
C ALA A 86 -9.48 -12.66 -0.76
N ARG A 87 -9.45 -13.92 -0.29
CA ARG A 87 -9.68 -14.27 1.13
C ARG A 87 -8.60 -13.76 2.08
N ALA A 88 -7.39 -13.52 1.58
CA ALA A 88 -6.26 -13.00 2.35
C ALA A 88 -6.05 -11.49 2.19
N ALA A 89 -6.96 -10.81 1.49
CA ALA A 89 -6.92 -9.36 1.36
C ALA A 89 -7.06 -8.70 2.74
N ILE A 90 -6.37 -7.58 2.94
CA ILE A 90 -6.31 -6.92 4.23
C ILE A 90 -7.68 -6.29 4.52
N PRO A 91 -8.32 -6.56 5.66
CA PRO A 91 -9.60 -5.95 5.99
C PRO A 91 -9.51 -4.43 5.99
N MET A 92 -10.49 -3.74 5.41
CA MET A 92 -10.52 -2.27 5.42
C MET A 92 -10.46 -1.68 6.85
N GLY A 93 -10.95 -2.41 7.85
CA GLY A 93 -10.84 -2.02 9.27
C GLY A 93 -9.40 -1.97 9.80
N TRP A 94 -8.42 -2.57 9.12
CA TRP A 94 -7.02 -2.56 9.52
C TRP A 94 -6.23 -1.38 8.92
N LEU A 95 -6.86 -0.57 8.07
CA LEU A 95 -6.28 0.70 7.62
C LEU A 95 -6.34 1.71 8.77
N ALA A 96 -5.20 2.31 9.14
CA ALA A 96 -5.17 3.37 10.13
C ALA A 96 -6.08 4.54 9.68
N ASP A 97 -6.95 4.97 10.58
CA ASP A 97 -7.75 6.19 10.40
C ASP A 97 -6.99 7.44 10.87
N SER A 98 -7.66 8.59 10.79
CA SER A 98 -7.10 9.88 11.19
C SER A 98 -6.62 9.98 12.65
N GLN A 99 -7.10 9.13 13.55
CA GLN A 99 -6.77 9.16 14.98
C GLN A 99 -5.80 8.04 15.38
N THR A 100 -5.77 6.93 14.65
CA THR A 100 -5.02 5.70 14.96
C THR A 100 -3.56 5.97 15.40
N LEU A 101 -2.80 6.78 14.64
CA LEU A 101 -1.41 7.07 14.99
C LEU A 101 -1.28 7.89 16.28
N ALA A 102 -2.24 8.76 16.58
CA ALA A 102 -2.27 9.54 17.81
C ALA A 102 -2.72 8.69 19.01
N ASP A 103 -3.78 7.89 18.83
CA ASP A 103 -4.34 7.00 19.86
C ASP A 103 -3.31 5.98 20.36
N TYR A 104 -2.47 5.50 19.45
CA TYR A 104 -1.37 4.58 19.75
C TYR A 104 -0.03 5.26 20.05
N GLU A 105 -0.03 6.58 20.20
CA GLU A 105 1.14 7.40 20.52
C GLU A 105 2.34 7.14 19.58
N VAL A 106 2.08 6.87 18.30
CA VAL A 106 3.13 6.63 17.31
C VAL A 106 3.92 7.91 17.09
N GLY A 107 5.24 7.82 17.18
CA GLY A 107 6.13 8.96 17.02
C GLY A 107 7.52 8.58 16.51
N PRO A 108 8.44 9.57 16.44
CA PRO A 108 9.79 9.36 15.93
C PRO A 108 10.52 8.24 16.65
N GLY A 109 11.14 7.37 15.86
CA GLY A 109 11.87 6.21 16.37
C GLY A 109 11.04 4.93 16.47
N ASP A 110 9.71 4.99 16.38
CA ASP A 110 8.88 3.79 16.34
C ASP A 110 9.09 3.02 15.03
N GLU A 111 9.16 1.69 15.17
CA GLU A 111 9.45 0.77 14.09
C GLU A 111 8.21 0.54 13.22
N MET A 112 8.41 0.60 11.91
CA MET A 112 7.42 0.29 10.89
C MET A 112 8.02 -0.69 9.88
N LEU A 113 7.17 -1.54 9.34
CA LEU A 113 7.51 -2.51 8.31
C LEU A 113 7.01 -2.02 6.95
N SER A 114 7.76 -2.34 5.90
CA SER A 114 7.33 -2.08 4.52
C SER A 114 7.65 -3.26 3.62
N LEU A 115 6.71 -3.63 2.75
CA LEU A 115 6.89 -4.68 1.75
C LEU A 115 6.97 -4.05 0.35
N GLY A 116 7.91 -4.51 -0.47
CA GLY A 116 8.01 -4.03 -1.84
C GLY A 116 8.90 -4.87 -2.76
N PHE A 117 9.00 -4.43 -4.02
CA PHE A 117 9.85 -5.04 -5.04
C PHE A 117 10.92 -4.04 -5.53
N PRO A 118 11.93 -3.70 -4.70
CA PRO A 118 12.96 -2.74 -5.05
C PRO A 118 13.67 -3.17 -6.33
N ARG A 119 13.68 -2.27 -7.32
CA ARG A 119 14.20 -2.49 -8.68
C ARG A 119 13.56 -3.67 -9.41
N GLY A 120 12.34 -4.06 -9.03
CA GLY A 120 11.64 -5.23 -9.54
C GLY A 120 12.18 -6.57 -9.01
N LEU A 121 13.04 -6.54 -7.99
CA LEU A 121 13.60 -7.75 -7.38
C LEU A 121 12.63 -8.35 -6.36
N SER A 122 12.61 -9.68 -6.32
CA SER A 122 11.89 -10.46 -5.31
C SER A 122 12.86 -10.99 -4.25
N ALA A 123 12.36 -11.27 -3.05
CA ALA A 123 13.16 -11.82 -1.95
C ALA A 123 13.72 -13.21 -2.25
N ASN A 124 13.06 -13.95 -3.14
CA ASN A 124 13.44 -15.29 -3.54
C ASN A 124 12.87 -15.60 -4.95
N ARG A 125 13.24 -16.77 -5.49
CA ARG A 125 12.77 -17.24 -6.81
C ARG A 125 11.25 -17.44 -6.88
N ALA A 126 10.59 -17.59 -5.73
CA ALA A 126 9.14 -17.72 -5.65
C ALA A 126 8.40 -16.39 -5.80
N GLY A 127 9.10 -15.26 -5.91
CA GLY A 127 8.48 -13.98 -6.20
C GLY A 127 7.95 -13.25 -4.96
N PHE A 128 8.33 -13.62 -3.74
CA PHE A 128 7.88 -12.93 -2.52
C PHE A 128 8.42 -11.49 -2.43
N PRO A 129 7.69 -10.56 -1.80
CA PRO A 129 8.15 -9.18 -1.66
C PRO A 129 9.34 -9.14 -0.69
N ILE A 130 10.18 -8.12 -0.84
CA ILE A 130 11.27 -7.83 0.10
C ILE A 130 10.68 -7.03 1.27
N LEU A 131 10.81 -7.58 2.47
CA LEU A 131 10.51 -6.87 3.72
C LEU A 131 11.64 -5.90 4.05
N ARG A 132 11.25 -4.68 4.43
CA ARG A 132 12.11 -3.59 4.89
C ARG A 132 11.60 -3.15 6.25
N VAL A 133 12.54 -2.75 7.10
CA VAL A 133 12.25 -2.17 8.41
C VAL A 133 12.78 -0.74 8.39
N GLY A 134 11.97 0.20 8.85
CA GLY A 134 12.35 1.60 9.00
C GLY A 134 11.75 2.17 10.27
N ARG A 135 12.22 3.34 10.70
CA ARG A 135 11.66 4.05 11.84
C ARG A 135 10.99 5.33 11.41
N VAL A 136 9.95 5.75 12.12
CA VAL A 136 9.34 7.07 11.91
C VAL A 136 10.41 8.16 12.09
N ALA A 137 10.55 9.01 11.08
CA ALA A 137 11.62 10.00 10.95
C ALA A 137 11.11 11.45 10.92
N SER A 138 9.79 11.66 11.04
CA SER A 138 9.16 12.98 11.03
C SER A 138 8.22 13.15 12.22
N TRP A 139 7.93 14.41 12.54
CA TRP A 139 6.96 14.82 13.53
C TRP A 139 6.45 16.23 13.20
N PRO A 140 5.18 16.57 13.51
CA PRO A 140 4.09 15.70 13.97
C PRO A 140 3.55 14.75 12.88
N LEU A 141 2.73 13.77 13.30
CA LEU A 141 2.02 12.83 12.40
C LEU A 141 0.51 13.14 12.28
N SER A 142 -0.03 13.96 13.19
CA SER A 142 -1.44 14.32 13.28
C SER A 142 -1.59 15.80 13.67
N PRO A 143 -2.69 16.47 13.24
CA PRO A 143 -3.74 15.95 12.37
C PRO A 143 -3.25 15.79 10.92
N ILE A 144 -3.77 14.77 10.22
CA ILE A 144 -3.40 14.44 8.82
C ILE A 144 -3.63 15.63 7.87
N SER A 145 -4.60 16.50 8.15
CA SER A 145 -4.86 17.71 7.36
C SER A 145 -3.68 18.70 7.36
N ALA A 146 -2.93 18.78 8.48
CA ALA A 146 -1.73 19.59 8.59
C ALA A 146 -0.46 18.82 8.19
N PHE A 147 -0.46 17.50 8.41
CA PHE A 147 0.66 16.60 8.14
C PHE A 147 0.20 15.46 7.22
N PRO A 148 0.07 15.72 5.90
CA PRO A 148 -0.53 14.77 4.96
C PRO A 148 0.38 13.59 4.60
N THR A 149 1.62 13.60 5.05
CA THR A 149 2.57 12.51 4.85
C THR A 149 3.53 12.48 6.03
N PHE A 150 4.10 11.32 6.28
CA PHE A 150 5.20 11.17 7.24
C PHE A 150 6.40 10.46 6.60
N LEU A 151 7.55 10.56 7.26
CA LEU A 151 8.82 10.02 6.78
C LEU A 151 9.19 8.75 7.53
N LEU A 152 9.78 7.80 6.80
CA LEU A 152 10.46 6.63 7.35
C LEU A 152 11.95 6.66 7.01
N ASP A 153 12.78 6.31 7.99
CA ASP A 153 14.22 6.15 7.86
C ASP A 153 14.57 4.76 7.30
N PHE A 154 14.53 4.64 5.96
CA PHE A 154 15.10 3.51 5.23
C PHE A 154 15.29 3.85 3.74
N THR A 155 16.32 3.27 3.12
CA THR A 155 16.55 3.48 1.68
C THR A 155 15.38 2.96 0.84
N VAL A 156 14.80 3.86 0.05
CA VAL A 156 13.76 3.55 -0.93
C VAL A 156 14.39 3.37 -2.30
N PHE A 157 13.89 2.41 -3.08
CA PHE A 157 14.28 2.22 -4.48
C PHE A 157 13.05 2.25 -5.38
N PRO A 158 13.19 2.62 -6.66
CA PRO A 158 12.13 2.43 -7.65
C PRO A 158 11.57 1.01 -7.56
N GLY A 159 10.26 0.85 -7.50
CA GLY A 159 9.61 -0.45 -7.29
C GLY A 159 9.12 -0.69 -5.86
N ASN A 160 9.61 0.05 -4.85
CA ASN A 160 8.98 0.06 -3.52
C ASN A 160 7.67 0.86 -3.49
N SER A 161 7.54 1.85 -4.37
CA SER A 161 6.33 2.69 -4.45
C SER A 161 5.06 1.86 -4.60
N GLY A 162 4.05 2.23 -3.83
CA GLY A 162 2.78 1.52 -3.69
C GLY A 162 2.78 0.39 -2.66
N GLY A 163 3.93 0.09 -2.04
CA GLY A 163 4.03 -0.90 -0.97
C GLY A 163 3.36 -0.43 0.31
N PRO A 164 2.76 -1.35 1.09
CA PRO A 164 2.17 -1.00 2.37
C PRO A 164 3.28 -0.64 3.37
N VAL A 165 2.98 0.31 4.24
CA VAL A 165 3.71 0.60 5.47
C VAL A 165 2.79 0.23 6.62
N PHE A 166 3.26 -0.64 7.52
CA PHE A 166 2.40 -1.25 8.52
C PHE A 166 3.15 -1.53 9.82
N TRP A 167 2.38 -1.69 10.89
CA TRP A 167 2.84 -2.08 12.21
C TRP A 167 2.27 -3.45 12.57
N THR A 168 3.01 -4.20 13.38
CA THR A 168 2.60 -5.49 13.96
C THR A 168 3.04 -5.53 15.42
N ASP A 169 2.40 -6.33 16.26
CA ASP A 169 2.76 -6.62 17.66
C ASP A 169 4.27 -6.89 17.88
N ARG A 170 4.93 -7.52 16.90
CA ARG A 170 6.37 -7.81 16.97
C ARG A 170 7.30 -6.66 16.59
N ALA A 171 6.77 -5.55 16.07
CA ALA A 171 7.56 -4.37 15.74
C ALA A 171 7.91 -3.62 17.03
N ARG A 172 9.20 -3.54 17.36
CA ARG A 172 9.64 -3.04 18.68
C ARG A 172 9.37 -1.54 18.81
N ARG A 173 8.52 -1.15 19.77
CA ARG A 173 8.39 0.25 20.22
C ARG A 173 9.50 0.67 21.18
N ARG A 174 9.61 1.99 21.36
CA ARG A 174 10.41 2.58 22.42
C ARG A 174 9.93 2.10 23.82
N PRO A 175 10.84 1.79 24.76
CA PRO A 175 10.44 1.46 26.13
C PRO A 175 9.61 2.56 26.78
N GLY A 176 8.42 2.21 27.31
CA GLY A 176 7.54 3.13 28.06
C GLY A 176 6.28 3.61 27.32
N SER A 177 5.99 3.14 26.11
CA SER A 177 4.74 3.44 25.40
C SER A 177 3.53 2.79 26.09
N VAL A 178 2.42 3.51 26.24
CA VAL A 178 1.16 3.01 26.81
C VAL A 178 0.21 2.62 25.67
N GLY A 179 -0.52 1.51 25.81
CA GLY A 179 -1.52 1.08 24.81
C GLY A 179 -0.90 0.44 23.56
N GLU A 180 -0.93 -0.89 23.50
CA GLU A 180 -0.57 -1.64 22.30
C GLU A 180 -1.84 -1.89 21.46
N PRO A 181 -1.81 -1.67 20.14
CA PRO A 181 -2.84 -2.15 19.25
C PRO A 181 -2.93 -3.66 19.44
N ASP A 182 -4.12 -4.15 19.76
CA ASP A 182 -4.42 -5.57 19.88
C ASP A 182 -4.45 -6.27 18.51
N HIS A 183 -4.33 -5.51 17.42
CA HIS A 183 -4.22 -6.00 16.06
C HIS A 183 -3.20 -5.20 15.22
N PRO A 184 -2.58 -5.80 14.19
CA PRO A 184 -1.76 -5.07 13.22
C PRO A 184 -2.58 -4.02 12.46
N PHE A 185 -1.91 -3.00 11.94
CA PHE A 185 -2.55 -1.99 11.10
C PHE A 185 -1.63 -1.52 9.97
N VAL A 186 -2.23 -1.09 8.86
CA VAL A 186 -1.54 -0.41 7.76
C VAL A 186 -1.55 1.09 8.05
N ALA A 187 -0.38 1.67 8.28
CA ALA A 187 -0.20 3.10 8.53
C ALA A 187 -0.32 3.94 7.25
N GLY A 188 0.00 3.36 6.09
CA GLY A 188 -0.08 4.06 4.83
C GLY A 188 0.55 3.35 3.64
N VAL A 189 0.75 4.12 2.57
CA VAL A 189 1.37 3.68 1.32
C VAL A 189 2.69 4.41 1.13
N LEU A 190 3.76 3.68 0.85
CA LEU A 190 5.03 4.28 0.46
C LEU A 190 4.90 4.87 -0.95
N THR A 191 5.06 6.18 -1.12
CA THR A 191 4.86 6.84 -2.41
C THR A 191 6.19 7.15 -3.10
N GLN A 192 7.15 7.73 -2.39
CA GLN A 192 8.39 8.21 -3.01
C GLN A 192 9.60 8.18 -2.07
N GLU A 193 10.79 8.35 -2.65
CA GLU A 193 12.01 8.67 -1.91
C GLU A 193 12.16 10.19 -1.75
N VAL A 194 12.76 10.66 -0.66
CA VAL A 194 13.11 12.07 -0.51
C VAL A 194 14.37 12.38 -1.31
N MET A 195 14.25 13.34 -2.24
CA MET A 195 15.34 13.84 -3.07
C MET A 195 15.61 15.31 -2.75
N VAL A 196 16.85 15.67 -2.43
CA VAL A 196 17.30 17.06 -2.27
C VAL A 196 18.48 17.31 -3.19
N ARG A 197 18.34 18.25 -4.13
CA ARG A 197 19.41 18.60 -5.11
C ARG A 197 20.01 17.39 -5.84
N ALA A 198 19.15 16.45 -6.25
CA ALA A 198 19.51 15.17 -6.88
C ALA A 198 20.25 14.15 -5.99
N GLU A 199 20.40 14.43 -4.70
CA GLU A 199 20.89 13.48 -3.70
C GLU A 199 19.72 12.77 -3.00
N ARG A 200 19.90 11.48 -2.75
CA ARG A 200 18.95 10.65 -1.99
C ARG A 200 19.23 10.83 -0.50
N LEU A 201 18.21 11.22 0.26
CA LEU A 201 18.31 11.29 1.71
C LEU A 201 18.06 9.95 2.42
N GLU A 202 17.83 8.88 1.64
CA GLU A 202 17.49 7.55 2.18
C GLU A 202 16.25 7.56 3.08
N LEU A 203 15.32 8.47 2.80
CA LEU A 203 14.04 8.58 3.48
C LEU A 203 12.90 8.18 2.55
N GLY A 204 11.94 7.43 3.08
CA GLY A 204 10.68 7.11 2.43
C GLY A 204 9.58 8.07 2.84
N VAL A 205 8.80 8.55 1.88
CA VAL A 205 7.59 9.34 2.12
C VAL A 205 6.38 8.40 2.11
N VAL A 206 5.59 8.46 3.18
CA VAL A 206 4.40 7.63 3.38
C VAL A 206 3.17 8.53 3.35
N ALA A 207 2.23 8.24 2.45
CA ALA A 207 0.91 8.81 2.48
C ALA A 207 0.04 8.00 3.45
N HIS A 208 -0.69 8.68 4.34
CA HIS A 208 -1.50 8.03 5.37
C HIS A 208 -2.54 7.07 4.79
N ALA A 209 -2.86 6.00 5.53
CA ALA A 209 -3.86 5.02 5.14
C ALA A 209 -5.29 5.59 5.05
N GLU A 210 -5.57 6.70 5.75
CA GLU A 210 -6.81 7.47 5.59
C GLU A 210 -7.09 7.79 4.10
N TYR A 211 -6.05 8.15 3.34
CA TYR A 211 -6.19 8.46 1.92
C TYR A 211 -6.49 7.25 1.04
N ILE A 212 -6.28 6.03 1.53
CA ILE A 212 -6.77 4.81 0.87
C ILE A 212 -8.28 4.71 1.04
N ARG A 213 -8.80 5.05 2.24
CA ARG A 213 -10.25 5.09 2.50
C ARG A 213 -10.93 6.13 1.62
N GLU A 214 -10.35 7.33 1.56
CA GLU A 214 -10.82 8.40 0.67
C GLU A 214 -10.80 7.94 -0.80
N ALA A 215 -9.72 7.30 -1.27
CA ALA A 215 -9.64 6.80 -2.65
C ALA A 215 -10.67 5.70 -2.96
N ILE A 216 -10.96 4.81 -2.01
CA ILE A 216 -12.02 3.80 -2.15
C ILE A 216 -13.40 4.45 -2.22
N ALA A 217 -13.64 5.51 -1.42
CA ALA A 217 -14.89 6.26 -1.49
C ALA A 217 -15.07 6.98 -2.84
N GLU A 218 -13.99 7.49 -3.45
CA GLU A 218 -14.03 8.04 -4.81
C GLU A 218 -14.35 6.93 -5.84
N LEU A 219 -13.74 5.74 -5.71
CA LEU A 219 -14.06 4.59 -6.56
C LEU A 219 -15.55 4.22 -6.46
N ASP A 220 -16.11 4.21 -5.25
CA ASP A 220 -17.54 3.94 -5.04
C ASP A 220 -18.43 5.00 -5.68
N ALA A 221 -18.02 6.27 -5.61
CA ALA A 221 -18.75 7.38 -6.22
C ALA A 221 -18.73 7.30 -7.76
N GLU A 222 -17.59 6.95 -8.36
CA GLU A 222 -17.45 6.75 -9.81
C GLU A 222 -18.31 5.56 -10.29
N GLU A 223 -18.29 4.43 -9.58
CA GLU A 223 -19.12 3.26 -9.92
C GLU A 223 -20.63 3.54 -9.81
N ALA A 224 -21.05 4.41 -8.88
CA ALA A 224 -22.45 4.79 -8.70
C ALA A 224 -23.00 5.70 -9.82
N VAL A 225 -22.14 6.47 -10.48
CA VAL A 225 -22.54 7.35 -11.60
C VAL A 225 -22.70 6.57 -12.90
N GLY A 226 -22.06 5.40 -13.02
CA GLY A 226 -22.04 4.58 -14.24
C GLY A 226 -21.15 5.19 -15.34
N PRO A 227 -20.66 4.38 -16.29
CA PRO A 227 -19.91 4.86 -17.45
C PRO A 227 -20.76 5.66 -18.44
#